data_AF-A0A9P4RCX7-F1
#
_entry.id   AF-A0A9P4RCX7-F1
#
_cell.length_a   1.000
_cell.length_b   1.000
_cell.length_c   1.000
_cell.angle_alpha   90.00
_cell.angle_beta   90.00
_cell.angle_gamma   90.00
#
_symmetry.space_group_name_H-M   'P 1'
#
loop_
_entity.id
_entity.type
_entity.pdbx_description
1 polymer ?
#
loop_
_entity_poly.entity_id
_entity_poly.type
_entity_poly.pdbx_seq_one_letter_code
_entity_poly.pdbx_strand_id
1 'polypeptide(L)'
;MQLRKALQSLPKTLDETHERLLLSIDEDYTQYALRVLEWLAFSERPMYLDEIAEIVAVDPTRERGYDPDERLENPADVLTICRSLVTILPIKVPSDIPAIRVSHVAEDPGIDNEQHVVIHEERLTHTHSGQLVLAHFSVKEFLVSNRIRAGPASVYYLSRQNSNAYIAKVCLSYLLQFDEHGLSVEDVYQNFSLADYAIHTWDRHAKASSADDESVLELAAKLLAKDSTPYLF
;
A
#
# COMPACT_ATOMS: atom_id res chain seq x y z
N MET A 1 -18.27 -41.73 -5.80
CA MET A 1 -19.26 -40.73 -5.34
C MET A 1 -18.64 -39.36 -5.01
N GLN A 2 -17.34 -39.27 -4.69
CA GLN A 2 -16.66 -37.98 -4.42
C GLN A 2 -16.51 -37.06 -5.63
N LEU A 3 -16.24 -37.59 -6.84
CA LEU A 3 -16.07 -36.76 -8.05
C LEU A 3 -17.34 -36.00 -8.46
N ARG A 4 -18.51 -36.64 -8.36
CA ARG A 4 -19.81 -36.00 -8.65
C ARG A 4 -20.17 -34.92 -7.61
N LYS A 5 -19.77 -35.09 -6.34
CA LYS A 5 -19.92 -34.05 -5.31
C LYS A 5 -18.98 -32.87 -5.56
N ALA A 6 -17.72 -33.14 -5.92
CA ALA A 6 -16.73 -32.09 -6.24
C ALA A 6 -17.13 -31.27 -7.46
N LEU A 7 -17.75 -31.89 -8.47
CA LEU A 7 -18.29 -31.21 -9.66
C LEU A 7 -19.55 -30.38 -9.35
N GLN A 8 -20.33 -30.75 -8.32
CA GLN A 8 -21.48 -29.96 -7.86
C GLN A 8 -21.09 -28.77 -6.96
N SER A 9 -19.89 -28.80 -6.37
CA SER A 9 -19.33 -27.71 -5.57
C SER A 9 -18.46 -26.73 -6.38
N LEU A 10 -18.45 -26.87 -7.71
CA LEU A 10 -17.80 -25.90 -8.59
C LEU A 10 -18.67 -24.63 -8.68
N PRO A 11 -18.06 -23.44 -8.55
CA PRO A 11 -18.77 -22.19 -8.74
C PRO A 11 -19.35 -22.13 -10.15
N LYS A 12 -20.62 -21.76 -10.26
CA LYS A 12 -21.31 -21.56 -11.53
C LYS A 12 -20.98 -20.21 -12.15
N THR A 13 -20.49 -19.28 -11.34
CA THR A 13 -20.14 -17.92 -11.75
C THR A 13 -18.78 -17.51 -11.20
N LEU A 14 -18.21 -16.49 -11.83
CA LEU A 14 -16.99 -15.85 -11.36
C LEU A 14 -17.19 -15.20 -9.97
N ASP A 15 -18.38 -14.69 -9.70
CA ASP A 15 -18.76 -14.13 -8.40
C ASP A 15 -18.73 -15.19 -7.29
N GLU A 16 -19.34 -16.37 -7.51
CA GLU A 16 -19.28 -17.49 -6.57
C GLU A 16 -17.82 -17.97 -6.34
N THR A 17 -16.97 -17.80 -7.35
CA THR A 17 -15.54 -18.11 -7.23
C THR A 17 -14.86 -17.12 -6.27
N HIS A 18 -15.06 -15.82 -6.46
CA HIS A 18 -14.51 -14.78 -5.59
C HIS A 18 -15.05 -14.88 -4.16
N GLU A 19 -16.36 -15.09 -4.01
CA GLU A 19 -16.99 -15.27 -2.70
C GLU A 19 -16.38 -16.46 -1.94
N ARG A 20 -16.22 -17.61 -2.61
CA ARG A 20 -15.60 -18.78 -1.98
C ARG A 20 -14.13 -18.53 -1.60
N LEU A 21 -13.38 -17.78 -2.40
CA LEU A 21 -11.99 -17.44 -2.09
C LEU A 21 -11.93 -16.53 -0.85
N LEU A 22 -12.76 -15.50 -0.79
CA LEU A 22 -12.85 -14.59 0.36
C LEU A 22 -13.28 -15.32 1.64
N LEU A 23 -14.26 -16.23 1.54
CA LEU A 23 -14.70 -17.06 2.67
C LEU A 23 -13.69 -18.16 3.07
N SER A 24 -12.63 -18.36 2.27
CA SER A 24 -11.56 -19.31 2.60
C SER A 24 -10.38 -18.66 3.35
N ILE A 25 -10.41 -17.33 3.50
CA ILE A 25 -9.47 -16.58 4.32
C ILE A 25 -9.79 -16.90 5.78
N ASP A 26 -8.76 -17.19 6.57
CA ASP A 26 -8.91 -17.44 8.00
C ASP A 26 -9.55 -16.23 8.69
N GLU A 27 -10.40 -16.47 9.69
CA GLU A 27 -11.11 -15.40 10.39
C GLU A 27 -10.13 -14.44 11.06
N ASP A 28 -9.00 -14.95 11.57
CA ASP A 28 -7.92 -14.19 12.19
C ASP A 28 -7.24 -13.22 11.21
N TYR A 29 -7.30 -13.50 9.90
CA TYR A 29 -6.73 -12.65 8.85
C TYR A 29 -7.76 -11.78 8.13
N THR A 30 -9.02 -11.76 8.56
CA THR A 30 -10.10 -11.03 7.86
C THR A 30 -9.80 -9.54 7.77
N GLN A 31 -9.46 -8.90 8.90
CA GLN A 31 -9.20 -7.46 8.92
C GLN A 31 -7.96 -7.12 8.09
N TYR A 32 -6.94 -7.97 8.18
CA TYR A 32 -5.71 -7.85 7.39
C TYR A 32 -6.02 -7.90 5.88
N ALA A 33 -6.71 -8.95 5.43
CA ALA A 33 -7.07 -9.13 4.04
C ALA A 33 -7.97 -8.00 3.53
N LEU A 34 -8.91 -7.53 4.35
CA LEU A 34 -9.76 -6.39 4.02
C LEU A 34 -8.92 -5.13 3.72
N ARG A 35 -7.98 -4.77 4.59
CA ARG A 35 -7.11 -3.60 4.39
C ARG A 35 -6.31 -3.72 3.10
N VAL A 36 -5.67 -4.88 2.87
CA VAL A 36 -4.91 -5.12 1.64
C VAL A 36 -5.81 -4.98 0.40
N LEU A 37 -6.94 -5.70 0.37
CA LEU A 37 -7.84 -5.69 -0.78
C LEU A 37 -8.42 -4.29 -1.04
N GLU A 38 -8.67 -3.52 0.01
CA GLU A 38 -9.13 -2.13 -0.10
C GLU A 38 -8.09 -1.22 -0.76
N TRP A 39 -6.83 -1.29 -0.32
CA TRP A 39 -5.73 -0.55 -0.92
C TRP A 39 -5.49 -0.98 -2.37
N LEU A 40 -5.44 -2.28 -2.65
CA LEU A 40 -5.29 -2.75 -4.03
C LEU A 40 -6.47 -2.38 -4.94
N ALA A 41 -7.67 -2.21 -4.37
CA ALA A 41 -8.84 -1.79 -5.12
C ALA A 41 -8.86 -0.27 -5.38
N PHE A 42 -8.41 0.57 -4.46
CA PHE A 42 -8.65 2.02 -4.55
C PHE A 42 -7.41 2.89 -4.70
N SER A 43 -6.20 2.34 -4.61
CA SER A 43 -4.97 3.11 -4.83
C SER A 43 -4.84 3.63 -6.27
N GLU A 44 -4.18 4.78 -6.42
CA GLU A 44 -3.98 5.43 -7.73
C GLU A 44 -2.95 4.73 -8.62
N ARG A 45 -2.10 3.92 -8.01
CA ARG A 45 -1.10 3.08 -8.67
C ARG A 45 -1.03 1.70 -8.00
N PRO A 46 -0.42 0.69 -8.66
CA PRO A 46 -0.04 -0.54 -7.97
C PRO A 46 0.74 -0.24 -6.68
N MET A 47 0.48 -1.05 -5.65
CA MET A 47 1.11 -0.92 -4.35
C MET A 47 2.38 -1.77 -4.31
N TYR A 48 3.45 -1.27 -3.71
CA TYR A 48 4.62 -2.08 -3.43
C TYR A 48 4.39 -2.93 -2.17
N LEU A 49 5.00 -4.10 -2.12
CA LEU A 49 4.90 -4.99 -0.95
C LEU A 49 5.36 -4.29 0.35
N ASP A 50 6.43 -3.51 0.29
CA ASP A 50 6.96 -2.79 1.46
C ASP A 50 5.98 -1.70 1.94
N GLU A 51 5.23 -1.08 1.02
CA GLU A 51 4.15 -0.14 1.38
C GLU A 51 3.00 -0.88 2.07
N ILE A 52 2.61 -2.05 1.57
CA ILE A 52 1.56 -2.89 2.19
C ILE A 52 1.94 -3.28 3.62
N ALA A 53 3.23 -3.58 3.85
CA ALA A 53 3.73 -3.90 5.18
C ALA A 53 3.55 -2.75 6.18
N GLU A 54 3.73 -1.52 5.72
CA GLU A 54 3.57 -0.31 6.55
C GLU A 54 2.11 0.10 6.69
N ILE A 55 1.28 -0.07 5.65
CA ILE A 55 -0.16 0.21 5.71
C ILE A 55 -0.84 -0.58 6.84
N VAL A 56 -0.44 -1.84 7.01
CA VAL A 56 -1.02 -2.73 8.02
C VAL A 56 -0.69 -2.24 9.44
N ALA A 57 0.47 -1.61 9.59
CA ALA A 57 0.94 -0.96 10.82
C ALA A 57 0.30 0.41 11.08
N VAL A 58 -0.56 0.92 10.18
CA VAL A 58 -1.28 2.17 10.39
C VAL A 58 -2.70 1.93 10.87
N ASP A 59 -3.02 2.47 12.05
CA ASP A 59 -4.36 2.58 12.60
C ASP A 59 -4.74 4.05 12.78
N PRO A 60 -5.54 4.63 11.86
CA PRO A 60 -5.91 6.05 11.90
C PRO A 60 -6.84 6.42 13.06
N THR A 61 -7.27 5.46 13.88
CA THR A 61 -8.09 5.72 15.07
C THR A 61 -7.25 5.98 16.32
N ARG A 62 -5.95 5.71 16.27
CA ARG A 62 -5.00 5.92 17.37
C ARG A 62 -4.41 7.33 17.33
N GLU A 63 -3.99 7.82 18.50
CA GLU A 63 -3.28 9.10 18.61
C GLU A 63 -1.93 9.06 17.89
N ARG A 64 -1.16 7.98 18.10
CA ARG A 64 -0.02 7.60 17.28
C ARG A 64 -0.49 6.59 16.25
N GLY A 65 -0.73 7.08 15.03
CA GLY A 65 -1.39 6.31 13.99
C GLY A 65 -0.52 5.21 13.39
N TYR A 66 0.80 5.29 13.45
CA TYR A 66 1.72 4.26 12.95
C TYR A 66 2.46 3.58 14.09
N ASP A 67 2.48 2.25 14.07
CA ASP A 67 3.22 1.42 15.02
C ASP A 67 4.21 0.51 14.28
N PRO A 68 5.53 0.80 14.31
CA PRO A 68 6.51 0.00 13.59
C PRO A 68 6.58 -1.45 14.09
N ASP A 69 6.16 -1.74 15.32
CA ASP A 69 6.13 -3.10 15.88
C ASP A 69 4.95 -3.92 15.32
N GLU A 70 3.94 -3.27 14.73
CA GLU A 70 2.82 -3.93 14.03
C GLU A 70 3.08 -4.13 12.53
N ARG A 71 4.28 -3.81 12.03
CA ARG A 71 4.67 -4.10 10.65
C ARG A 71 4.66 -5.60 10.40
N LEU A 72 4.27 -5.99 9.19
CA LEU A 72 4.43 -7.38 8.76
C LEU A 72 5.90 -7.78 8.73
N GLU A 73 6.25 -8.83 9.47
CA GLU A 73 7.58 -9.45 9.41
C GLU A 73 7.90 -9.95 7.99
N ASN A 74 6.91 -10.55 7.32
CA ASN A 74 7.03 -10.99 5.94
C ASN A 74 5.87 -10.46 5.09
N PRO A 75 6.09 -9.39 4.31
CA PRO A 75 5.04 -8.82 3.45
C PRO A 75 4.52 -9.81 2.40
N ALA A 76 5.31 -10.81 2.02
CA ALA A 76 4.90 -11.82 1.04
C ALA A 76 3.81 -12.78 1.56
N ASP A 77 3.54 -12.81 2.88
CA ASP A 77 2.46 -13.62 3.47
C ASP A 77 1.08 -13.22 2.92
N VAL A 78 0.95 -11.99 2.39
CA VAL A 78 -0.23 -11.53 1.66
C VAL A 78 -0.63 -12.46 0.52
N LEU A 79 0.34 -13.11 -0.14
CA LEU A 79 0.08 -14.09 -1.20
C LEU A 79 -0.49 -15.39 -0.65
N THR A 80 -0.11 -15.77 0.56
CA THR A 80 -0.61 -16.96 1.23
C THR A 80 -2.03 -16.73 1.76
N ILE A 81 -2.29 -15.53 2.29
CA ILE A 81 -3.58 -15.12 2.86
C ILE A 81 -4.60 -14.88 1.75
N CYS A 82 -4.30 -13.98 0.81
CA CYS A 82 -5.24 -13.59 -0.25
C CYS A 82 -5.19 -14.53 -1.48
N ARG A 83 -4.21 -15.43 -1.56
CA ARG A 83 -4.09 -16.48 -2.60
C ARG A 83 -4.29 -15.91 -4.00
N SER A 84 -5.20 -16.51 -4.77
CA SER A 84 -5.49 -16.13 -6.16
C SER A 84 -6.25 -14.82 -6.32
N LEU A 85 -6.57 -14.08 -5.24
CA LEU A 85 -7.17 -12.75 -5.33
C LEU A 85 -6.13 -11.68 -5.67
N VAL A 86 -4.85 -11.95 -5.39
CA VAL A 86 -3.74 -11.01 -5.57
C VAL A 86 -2.58 -11.65 -6.36
N THR A 87 -1.72 -10.82 -6.94
CA THR A 87 -0.51 -11.29 -7.62
C THR A 87 0.57 -10.20 -7.60
N ILE A 88 1.82 -10.59 -7.83
CA ILE A 88 2.94 -9.66 -7.96
C ILE A 88 3.24 -9.46 -9.45
N LEU A 89 3.29 -8.20 -9.87
CA LEU A 89 3.80 -7.83 -11.17
C LEU A 89 5.33 -7.67 -11.10
N PRO A 90 6.06 -8.16 -12.12
CA PRO A 90 7.50 -7.92 -12.21
C PRO A 90 7.74 -6.41 -12.38
N ILE A 91 8.65 -5.86 -11.56
CA ILE A 91 9.10 -4.48 -11.73
C ILE A 91 9.84 -4.39 -13.05
N LYS A 92 9.29 -3.61 -13.99
CA LYS A 92 10.03 -3.24 -15.20
C LYS A 92 11.10 -2.24 -14.79
N VAL A 93 12.30 -2.74 -14.48
CA VAL A 93 13.48 -1.88 -14.50
C VAL A 93 13.63 -1.40 -15.94
N PRO A 94 13.63 -0.09 -16.23
CA PRO A 94 13.88 0.40 -17.57
C PRO A 94 15.21 -0.20 -18.05
N SER A 95 15.17 -0.93 -19.16
CA SER A 95 16.33 -1.64 -19.72
C SER A 95 17.50 -0.74 -20.09
N ASP A 96 17.30 0.57 -20.05
CA ASP A 96 18.27 1.61 -20.40
C ASP A 96 19.01 2.18 -19.19
N ILE A 97 18.65 1.78 -17.95
CA ILE A 97 19.40 2.16 -16.75
C ILE A 97 20.47 1.09 -16.51
N PRO A 98 21.77 1.37 -16.78
CA PRO A 98 22.82 0.41 -16.48
C PRO A 98 22.83 0.19 -14.97
N ALA A 99 22.75 -1.07 -14.56
CA ALA A 99 22.88 -1.45 -13.15
C ALA A 99 24.19 -0.86 -12.61
N ILE A 100 24.10 0.20 -11.82
CA ILE A 100 25.25 0.73 -11.10
C ILE A 100 25.62 -0.32 -10.06
N ARG A 101 26.48 -1.24 -10.48
CA ARG A 101 27.25 -2.07 -9.56
C ARG A 101 28.30 -1.14 -8.97
N VAL A 102 28.05 -0.63 -7.77
CA VAL A 102 29.13 -0.11 -6.93
C VAL A 102 29.97 -1.32 -6.48
N SER A 103 30.90 -1.73 -7.32
CA SER A 103 32.04 -2.51 -6.86
C SER A 103 32.99 -1.52 -6.19
N HIS A 104 33.19 -1.67 -4.88
CA HIS A 104 34.28 -1.04 -4.14
C HIS A 104 35.58 -1.03 -4.96
N VAL A 105 36.27 0.12 -4.99
CA VAL A 105 37.73 0.12 -4.99
C VAL A 105 38.20 1.14 -3.95
N ALA A 106 39.11 0.68 -3.10
CA ALA A 106 39.76 1.41 -2.02
C ALA A 106 40.65 2.57 -2.52
N GLU A 107 40.97 3.44 -1.58
CA GLU A 107 41.73 4.70 -1.65
C GLU A 107 43.02 4.67 -2.49
N ASP A 108 43.32 5.80 -3.16
CA ASP A 108 44.71 6.21 -3.44
C ASP A 108 44.99 7.54 -2.70
N PRO A 109 45.79 7.54 -1.61
CA PRO A 109 46.13 8.74 -0.87
C PRO A 109 47.24 9.47 -1.63
N GLY A 110 46.91 10.32 -2.59
CA GLY A 110 48.00 11.08 -3.21
C GLY A 110 47.78 12.01 -4.41
N ILE A 111 46.56 12.29 -4.88
CA ILE A 111 46.44 13.22 -6.03
C ILE A 111 45.28 14.20 -5.82
N ASP A 112 45.65 15.42 -5.45
CA ASP A 112 44.85 16.64 -5.62
C ASP A 112 44.59 16.85 -7.13
N ASN A 113 43.34 16.68 -7.56
CA ASN A 113 42.68 17.56 -8.53
C ASN A 113 41.24 17.08 -8.75
N GLU A 114 40.31 17.84 -8.17
CA GLU A 114 38.87 17.68 -8.24
C GLU A 114 38.37 17.61 -9.70
N GLN A 115 37.95 16.41 -10.14
CA GLN A 115 36.93 16.29 -11.19
C GLN A 115 35.58 16.07 -10.51
N HIS A 116 34.85 17.16 -10.26
CA HIS A 116 33.45 17.08 -9.89
C HIS A 116 32.62 16.69 -11.12
N VAL A 117 32.28 15.40 -11.23
CA VAL A 117 31.14 14.96 -12.01
C VAL A 117 29.94 14.97 -11.07
N VAL A 118 29.09 16.00 -11.18
CA VAL A 118 27.76 15.99 -10.53
C VAL A 118 26.87 15.08 -11.37
N ILE A 119 26.74 13.83 -10.94
CA ILE A 119 25.73 12.92 -11.47
C ILE A 119 24.45 13.21 -10.69
N HIS A 120 23.46 13.84 -11.34
CA HIS A 120 22.09 13.78 -10.84
C HIS A 120 21.58 12.36 -11.11
N GLU A 121 21.74 11.47 -10.12
CA GLU A 121 21.13 10.14 -10.17
C GLU A 121 19.62 10.29 -10.09
N GLU A 122 18.90 9.76 -11.09
CA GLU A 122 17.48 9.46 -10.96
C GLU A 122 17.33 8.44 -9.82
N ARG A 123 16.84 8.98 -8.70
CA ARG A 123 16.66 8.40 -7.37
C ARG A 123 15.80 7.13 -7.41
N LEU A 124 16.44 5.96 -7.52
CA LEU A 124 15.84 4.65 -7.22
C LEU A 124 16.43 4.14 -5.91
N THR A 125 15.98 4.70 -4.80
CA THR A 125 16.58 4.40 -3.49
C THR A 125 15.79 3.42 -2.63
N HIS A 126 14.78 2.75 -3.20
CA HIS A 126 14.24 1.50 -2.66
C HIS A 126 14.11 0.48 -3.77
N THR A 127 14.80 -0.65 -3.63
CA THR A 127 14.50 -1.81 -4.50
C THR A 127 13.23 -2.45 -3.96
N HIS A 128 12.07 -1.91 -4.33
CA HIS A 128 10.80 -2.42 -3.82
C HIS A 128 10.67 -3.92 -4.12
N SER A 129 10.14 -4.68 -3.16
CA SER A 129 10.07 -6.15 -3.22
C SER A 129 9.05 -6.70 -4.24
N GLY A 130 8.41 -5.83 -5.03
CA GLY A 130 7.47 -6.17 -6.12
C GLY A 130 6.20 -5.32 -6.06
N GLN A 131 5.50 -5.16 -7.18
CA GLN A 131 4.20 -4.48 -7.22
C GLN A 131 3.08 -5.51 -6.97
N LEU A 132 2.41 -5.40 -5.84
CA LEU A 132 1.21 -6.17 -5.51
C LEU A 132 -0.01 -5.53 -6.20
N VAL A 133 -0.81 -6.37 -6.86
CA VAL A 133 -2.06 -5.97 -7.52
C VAL A 133 -3.15 -7.02 -7.27
N LEU A 134 -4.41 -6.65 -7.50
CA LEU A 134 -5.47 -7.64 -7.65
C LEU A 134 -5.17 -8.52 -8.87
N ALA A 135 -5.30 -9.83 -8.70
CA ALA A 135 -4.95 -10.81 -9.72
C ALA A 135 -5.80 -10.68 -11.00
N HIS A 136 -7.03 -10.17 -10.87
CA HIS A 136 -7.94 -9.99 -12.00
C HIS A 136 -8.86 -8.79 -11.77
N PHE A 137 -9.21 -8.07 -12.85
CA PHE A 137 -10.07 -6.87 -12.78
C PHE A 137 -11.42 -7.18 -12.13
N SER A 138 -11.96 -8.38 -12.35
CA SER A 138 -13.23 -8.82 -11.79
C SER A 138 -13.24 -8.91 -10.27
N VAL A 139 -12.07 -9.07 -9.62
CA VAL A 139 -12.00 -9.13 -8.14
C VAL A 139 -12.49 -7.80 -7.58
N LYS A 140 -11.95 -6.68 -8.09
CA LYS A 140 -12.41 -5.34 -7.74
C LYS A 140 -13.89 -5.16 -8.05
N GLU A 141 -14.33 -5.56 -9.25
CA GLU A 141 -15.74 -5.44 -9.64
C GLU A 141 -16.67 -6.19 -8.67
N PHE A 142 -16.25 -7.35 -8.16
CA PHE A 142 -17.02 -8.09 -7.18
C PHE A 142 -17.05 -7.39 -5.82
N LEU A 143 -15.89 -6.97 -5.30
CA LEU A 143 -15.74 -6.31 -4.00
C LEU A 143 -16.57 -5.02 -3.88
N VAL A 144 -16.75 -4.29 -4.97
CA VAL A 144 -17.53 -3.02 -4.98
C VAL A 144 -18.99 -3.20 -5.40
N SER A 145 -19.43 -4.44 -5.66
CA SER A 145 -20.78 -4.70 -6.17
C SER A 145 -21.82 -4.88 -5.06
N ASN A 146 -23.10 -4.65 -5.40
CA ASN A 146 -24.21 -5.03 -4.52
C ASN A 146 -24.29 -6.55 -4.26
N ARG A 147 -23.61 -7.38 -5.08
CA ARG A 147 -23.68 -8.84 -5.01
C ARG A 147 -23.00 -9.36 -3.75
N ILE A 148 -21.78 -8.89 -3.47
CA ILE A 148 -21.07 -9.24 -2.23
C ILE A 148 -21.78 -8.65 -1.00
N ARG A 149 -22.37 -7.46 -1.12
CA ARG A 149 -23.06 -6.76 -0.02
C ARG A 149 -24.22 -7.56 0.58
N ALA A 150 -24.93 -8.33 -0.24
CA ALA A 150 -26.04 -9.17 0.20
C ALA A 150 -25.63 -10.62 0.52
N GLY A 151 -24.36 -10.98 0.29
CA GLY A 151 -23.84 -12.32 0.42
C GLY A 151 -23.11 -12.59 1.75
N PRO A 152 -22.72 -13.86 1.99
CA PRO A 152 -21.92 -14.26 3.15
C PRO A 152 -20.56 -13.56 3.23
N ALA A 153 -19.96 -13.14 2.10
CA ALA A 153 -18.70 -12.39 2.09
C ALA A 153 -18.87 -10.87 2.24
N SER A 154 -20.02 -10.40 2.71
CA SER A 154 -20.35 -8.95 2.80
C SER A 154 -19.40 -8.13 3.65
N VAL A 155 -18.64 -8.74 4.57
CA VAL A 155 -17.56 -8.08 5.32
C VAL A 155 -16.47 -7.50 4.40
N TYR A 156 -16.28 -8.08 3.21
CA TYR A 156 -15.33 -7.63 2.20
C TYR A 156 -15.93 -6.65 1.18
N TYR A 157 -17.17 -6.19 1.39
CA TYR A 157 -17.75 -5.16 0.54
C TYR A 157 -17.02 -3.82 0.71
N LEU A 158 -16.62 -3.21 -0.41
CA LEU A 158 -15.92 -1.93 -0.42
C LEU A 158 -16.75 -0.85 -1.10
N SER A 159 -16.89 0.31 -0.44
CA SER A 159 -17.52 1.49 -1.04
C SER A 159 -16.46 2.50 -1.45
N ARG A 160 -16.62 3.12 -2.62
CA ARG A 160 -15.65 4.11 -3.10
C ARG A 160 -15.42 5.23 -2.07
N GLN A 161 -16.48 5.76 -1.49
CA GLN A 161 -16.40 6.87 -0.56
C GLN A 161 -15.69 6.48 0.73
N ASN A 162 -16.05 5.34 1.34
CA ASN A 162 -15.44 4.91 2.61
C ASN A 162 -14.00 4.47 2.39
N SER A 163 -13.70 3.77 1.30
CA SER A 163 -12.34 3.33 1.00
C SER A 163 -11.41 4.50 0.73
N ASN A 164 -11.86 5.53 0.00
CA ASN A 164 -11.07 6.75 -0.17
C ASN A 164 -10.91 7.52 1.15
N ALA A 165 -11.94 7.56 2.00
CA ALA A 165 -11.81 8.16 3.33
C ALA A 165 -10.79 7.41 4.19
N TYR A 166 -10.84 6.08 4.20
CA TYR A 166 -9.91 5.24 4.95
C TYR A 166 -8.47 5.43 4.46
N ILE A 167 -8.22 5.36 3.15
CA ILE A 167 -6.89 5.57 2.58
C ILE A 167 -6.38 6.98 2.92
N ALA A 168 -7.21 8.02 2.78
CA ALA A 168 -6.83 9.38 3.17
C ALA A 168 -6.43 9.46 4.65
N LYS A 169 -7.21 8.86 5.54
CA LYS A 169 -6.92 8.83 6.99
C LYS A 169 -5.61 8.12 7.29
N VAL A 170 -5.35 6.98 6.65
CA VAL A 170 -4.09 6.24 6.79
C VAL A 170 -2.92 7.10 6.31
N CYS A 171 -2.99 7.70 5.11
CA CYS A 171 -1.93 8.57 4.61
C CYS A 171 -1.68 9.76 5.56
N LEU A 172 -2.73 10.45 5.99
CA LEU A 172 -2.61 11.59 6.90
C LEU A 172 -2.02 11.19 8.26
N SER A 173 -2.49 10.10 8.85
CA SER A 173 -1.99 9.59 10.13
C SER A 173 -0.53 9.16 10.03
N TYR A 174 -0.16 8.54 8.91
CA TYR A 174 1.21 8.16 8.62
C TYR A 174 2.12 9.38 8.46
N LEU A 175 1.68 10.44 7.79
CA LEU A 175 2.47 11.67 7.63
C LEU A 175 2.62 12.46 8.93
N LEU A 176 1.60 12.45 9.78
CA LEU A 176 1.59 13.19 11.05
C LEU A 176 2.69 12.70 12.03
N GLN A 177 3.21 11.48 11.86
CA GLN A 177 4.25 10.89 12.71
C GLN A 177 5.62 11.58 12.56
N PHE A 178 5.95 12.12 11.39
CA PHE A 178 7.33 12.50 11.04
C PHE A 178 7.83 13.75 11.78
N ASP A 179 6.92 14.49 12.38
CA ASP A 179 7.18 15.72 13.13
C ASP A 179 7.80 15.44 14.51
N GLU A 180 7.63 14.23 15.07
CA GLU A 180 8.14 13.91 16.42
C GLU A 180 9.67 13.67 16.46
N HIS A 181 10.33 13.51 15.30
CA HIS A 181 11.68 12.91 15.26
C HIS A 181 12.77 13.74 14.55
N GLY A 182 12.44 14.91 14.00
CA GLY A 182 13.45 15.78 13.36
C GLY A 182 14.14 15.16 12.14
N LEU A 183 13.45 14.24 11.45
CA LEU A 183 13.96 13.54 10.28
C LEU A 183 14.17 14.51 9.10
N SER A 184 15.22 14.29 8.32
CA SER A 184 15.47 15.04 7.09
C SER A 184 14.57 14.56 5.94
N VAL A 185 14.44 15.39 4.90
CA VAL A 185 13.60 15.03 3.76
C VAL A 185 13.99 13.68 3.18
N GLU A 186 15.30 13.48 3.03
CA GLU A 186 15.87 12.25 2.52
C GLU A 186 15.57 11.06 3.42
N ASP A 187 15.69 11.19 4.74
CA ASP A 187 15.48 10.08 5.67
C ASP A 187 14.07 9.51 5.58
N VAL A 188 13.05 10.35 5.39
CA VAL A 188 11.68 9.86 5.21
C VAL A 188 11.58 9.02 3.94
N TYR A 189 12.00 9.56 2.80
CA TYR A 189 11.94 8.81 1.54
C TYR A 189 12.81 7.56 1.51
N GLN A 190 13.84 7.46 2.37
CA GLN A 190 14.80 6.36 2.45
C GLN A 190 14.45 5.27 3.47
N ASN A 191 13.56 5.54 4.43
CA ASN A 191 13.26 4.58 5.50
C ASN A 191 11.75 4.27 5.63
N PHE A 192 10.90 5.00 4.92
CA PHE A 192 9.44 4.95 5.05
C PHE A 192 8.80 4.73 3.69
N SER A 193 8.53 3.46 3.39
CA SER A 193 8.12 2.99 2.06
C SER A 193 6.82 3.64 1.59
N LEU A 194 5.87 3.88 2.51
CA LEU A 194 4.58 4.47 2.20
C LEU A 194 4.64 6.01 2.03
N ALA A 195 5.74 6.66 2.43
CA ALA A 195 5.80 8.12 2.49
C ALA A 195 5.54 8.79 1.14
N ASP A 196 6.18 8.30 0.07
CA ASP A 196 5.99 8.85 -1.28
C ASP A 196 4.53 8.77 -1.73
N TYR A 197 3.89 7.62 -1.54
CA TYR A 197 2.47 7.46 -1.85
C TYR A 197 1.62 8.42 -1.03
N ALA A 198 1.83 8.45 0.28
CA ALA A 198 1.04 9.24 1.20
C ALA A 198 1.11 10.73 0.85
N ILE A 199 2.32 11.28 0.66
CA ILE A 199 2.58 12.70 0.32
C ILE A 199 1.80 13.13 -0.93
N HIS A 200 1.84 12.31 -1.98
CA HIS A 200 1.36 12.72 -3.30
C HIS A 200 -0.12 12.41 -3.58
N THR A 201 -0.80 11.68 -2.70
CA THR A 201 -2.16 11.16 -2.98
C THR A 201 -3.21 11.42 -1.90
N TRP A 202 -2.82 11.77 -0.67
CA TRP A 202 -3.77 11.92 0.44
C TRP A 202 -4.90 12.91 0.12
N ASP A 203 -4.60 14.00 -0.59
CA ASP A 203 -5.54 15.07 -0.91
C ASP A 203 -6.58 14.63 -1.96
N ARG A 204 -6.16 13.80 -2.93
CA ARG A 204 -7.05 13.22 -3.96
C ARG A 204 -8.00 12.21 -3.33
N HIS A 205 -7.50 11.36 -2.44
CA HIS A 205 -8.34 10.46 -1.66
C HIS A 205 -9.31 11.22 -0.74
N ALA A 206 -8.85 12.28 -0.07
CA ALA A 206 -9.72 13.13 0.74
C ALA A 206 -10.83 13.77 -0.10
N LYS A 207 -10.51 14.29 -1.29
CA LYS A 207 -11.51 14.85 -2.23
C LYS A 207 -12.50 13.79 -2.76
N ALA A 208 -12.06 12.54 -2.89
CA ALA A 208 -12.89 11.43 -3.36
C ALA A 208 -13.73 10.77 -2.25
N SER A 209 -13.45 11.07 -0.99
CA SER A 209 -14.29 10.69 0.15
C SER A 209 -15.56 11.54 0.25
N SER A 210 -16.46 11.19 1.18
CA SER A 210 -17.62 12.03 1.47
C SER A 210 -17.17 13.39 2.01
N ALA A 211 -17.75 14.48 1.52
CA ALA A 211 -17.44 15.83 1.99
C ALA A 211 -17.73 16.03 3.49
N ASP A 212 -18.61 15.21 4.05
CA ASP A 212 -19.02 15.25 5.46
C ASP A 212 -18.20 14.31 6.36
N ASP A 213 -17.10 13.71 5.87
CA ASP A 213 -16.21 12.93 6.73
C ASP A 213 -15.32 13.86 7.57
N GLU A 214 -15.87 14.31 8.71
CA GLU A 214 -15.22 15.22 9.64
C GLU A 214 -13.83 14.75 10.07
N SER A 215 -13.63 13.44 10.20
CA SER A 215 -12.34 12.88 10.64
C SER A 215 -11.23 13.00 9.58
N VAL A 216 -11.56 12.95 8.29
CA VAL A 216 -10.59 13.27 7.22
C VAL A 216 -10.20 14.74 7.30
N LEU A 217 -11.19 15.63 7.45
CA LEU A 217 -10.97 17.08 7.52
C LEU A 217 -10.14 17.46 8.75
N GLU A 218 -10.40 16.82 9.90
CA GLU A 218 -9.64 17.03 11.13
C GLU A 218 -8.16 16.64 10.96
N LEU A 219 -7.88 15.46 10.41
CA LEU A 219 -6.51 15.00 10.16
C LEU A 219 -5.79 15.88 9.13
N ALA A 220 -6.49 16.30 8.06
CA ALA A 220 -5.93 17.20 7.07
C ALA A 220 -5.62 18.58 7.66
N ALA A 221 -6.53 19.13 8.48
CA ALA A 221 -6.30 20.39 9.19
C ALA A 221 -5.11 20.29 10.16
N LYS A 222 -4.99 19.18 10.91
CA LYS A 222 -3.83 18.91 11.79
C LYS A 222 -2.53 18.90 11.00
N LEU A 223 -2.52 18.23 9.84
CA LEU A 223 -1.32 18.15 9.00
C LEU A 223 -0.92 19.52 8.43
N LEU A 224 -1.89 20.30 7.94
CA LEU A 224 -1.67 21.62 7.35
C LEU A 224 -1.33 22.72 8.37
N ALA A 225 -1.78 22.57 9.62
CA ALA A 225 -1.44 23.49 10.71
C ALA A 225 0.00 23.32 11.22
N LYS A 226 0.71 22.25 10.81
CA LYS A 226 2.11 22.06 11.16
C LYS A 226 3.00 22.94 10.26
N ASP A 227 3.60 23.97 10.86
CA ASP A 227 4.54 24.93 10.23
C ASP A 227 5.84 24.29 9.66
N SER A 228 5.97 22.95 9.65
CA SER A 228 7.23 22.25 9.39
C SER A 228 7.06 20.87 8.74
N THR A 229 6.14 20.74 7.77
CA THR A 229 6.08 19.55 6.89
C THR A 229 6.82 19.82 5.58
N PRO A 230 8.18 19.81 5.54
CA PRO A 230 8.97 20.13 4.35
C PRO A 230 8.77 19.14 3.19
N TYR A 231 7.97 18.10 3.41
CA TYR A 231 7.64 17.05 2.46
C TYR A 231 6.38 17.34 1.64
N LEU A 232 5.57 18.33 2.05
CA LEU A 232 4.29 18.65 1.39
C LEU A 232 4.41 19.75 0.32
N PHE A 233 5.59 20.35 0.13
CA PHE A 233 5.82 21.50 -0.75
C PHE A 233 7.13 21.40 -1.54
#